data_AF-A0A356FYR7-F1
#
_entry.id   AF-A0A356FYR7-F1
#
_cell.length_a   1.000
_cell.length_b   1.000
_cell.length_c   1.000
_cell.angle_alpha   90.00
_cell.angle_beta   90.00
_cell.angle_gamma   90.00
#
_symmetry.space_group_name_H-M   'P 1'
#
loop_
_entity.id
_entity.type
_entity.pdbx_description
1 polymer ?
#
loop_
_entity_poly.entity_id
_entity_poly.type
_entity_poly.pdbx_seq_one_letter_code
_entity_poly.pdbx_strand_id
1 'polypeptide(L)'
;FDWRDWPKEYQDPSTPEVQAFKEQNKKQVEKYTYLQWETLRQMENVQDVCHNNGMKVGLYTDIAVGSAPFGFEGWGCKDLYMKASAGAPADILSPNGQNWDVLGFKPKALKETGYKPFIEMLRNNMKTSGCTRLDHVLQLARLYMIPHGKTAKEGAFVYYPVDDLMAVAALESNRNKCMLIGEDLGQLPPGFQDKLMDHGILSYRVLPFERQWGYQNGSDNNAFRHPEEYPQYSTAAPSTHDTPSLASQWTARDVHLKDYLGYYESDQQRNMEFRQYETQRCAINYALNEKGSWQKVGAMPVSDPAHDTRSVPYKFEQAIADYLGQSKSAMLLFPFSDMFRTNYMGNIPGTRQRHASKSENVQKVFEQGGASNIPWKNWRPKMHLKVNEIKEVPVFKEISTILNGYRQAGNENSKIKDPQVPDFKRPGRTENKQRDAKRVVTLYQSLANSGYFQTYAYDIIAAKFSEKHRQRDVQKTEEFKKNYESRRQAIEEKKRQYQQNGAASKVLNVQKLQSNRSR
;
A
#
# COMPACT_ATOMS: atom_id res chain seq x y z
N PHE A 1 20.89 -19.56 -2.02
CA PHE A 1 19.95 -20.64 -1.76
C PHE A 1 19.10 -20.82 -3.01
N ASP A 2 19.49 -21.75 -3.88
CA ASP A 2 18.77 -22.04 -5.12
C ASP A 2 18.60 -23.55 -5.20
N TRP A 3 17.35 -24.01 -5.30
CA TRP A 3 17.05 -25.45 -5.34
C TRP A 3 17.59 -26.12 -6.60
N ARG A 4 17.84 -25.37 -7.67
CA ARG A 4 18.36 -25.88 -8.94
C ARG A 4 19.81 -26.34 -8.84
N ASP A 5 20.52 -25.88 -7.81
CA ASP A 5 21.90 -26.24 -7.51
C ASP A 5 22.00 -27.36 -6.46
N TRP A 6 20.88 -27.85 -5.92
CA TRP A 6 20.86 -28.98 -4.99
C TRP A 6 21.16 -30.30 -5.71
N PRO A 7 21.58 -31.36 -4.98
CA PRO A 7 21.64 -32.70 -5.55
C PRO A 7 20.31 -33.09 -6.21
N LYS A 8 20.38 -33.82 -7.32
CA LYS A 8 19.24 -34.06 -8.23
C LYS A 8 18.03 -34.67 -7.51
N GLU A 9 18.29 -35.54 -6.55
CA GLU A 9 17.32 -36.22 -5.69
C GLU A 9 16.52 -35.26 -4.79
N TYR A 10 17.03 -34.06 -4.50
CA TYR A 10 16.31 -33.04 -3.71
C TYR A 10 15.65 -31.97 -4.57
N GLN A 11 15.87 -31.98 -5.88
CA GLN A 11 15.33 -30.94 -6.76
C GLN A 11 13.82 -31.10 -6.98
N ASP A 12 13.25 -32.29 -6.79
CA ASP A 12 11.82 -32.56 -6.91
C ASP A 12 11.25 -32.91 -5.52
N PRO A 13 10.24 -32.17 -5.02
CA PRO A 13 9.67 -32.40 -3.69
C PRO A 13 8.97 -33.76 -3.53
N SER A 14 8.67 -34.46 -4.62
CA SER A 14 7.97 -35.75 -4.62
C SER A 14 8.89 -36.97 -4.48
N THR A 15 10.21 -36.77 -4.48
CA THR A 15 11.17 -37.89 -4.43
C THR A 15 11.17 -38.59 -3.06
N PRO A 16 11.47 -39.90 -3.01
CA PRO A 16 11.65 -40.63 -1.76
C PRO A 16 12.70 -40.01 -0.85
N GLU A 17 13.77 -39.43 -1.43
CA GLU A 17 14.86 -38.80 -0.69
C GLU A 17 14.39 -37.54 0.05
N VAL A 18 13.51 -36.73 -0.55
CA VAL A 18 12.89 -35.58 0.14
C VAL A 18 11.96 -36.04 1.27
N GLN A 19 11.21 -37.12 1.08
CA GLN A 19 10.37 -37.68 2.15
C GLN A 19 11.22 -38.23 3.30
N ALA A 20 12.28 -38.98 2.98
CA ALA A 20 13.23 -39.48 3.96
C ALA A 20 13.92 -38.32 4.71
N PHE A 21 14.32 -37.26 4.00
CA PHE A 21 14.88 -36.06 4.60
C PHE A 21 13.89 -35.41 5.56
N LYS A 22 12.62 -35.27 5.17
CA LYS A 22 11.56 -34.70 6.02
C LYS A 22 11.39 -35.50 7.32
N GLU A 23 11.36 -36.83 7.25
CA GLU A 23 11.23 -37.69 8.42
C GLU A 23 12.47 -37.65 9.32
N GLN A 24 13.67 -37.70 8.74
CA GLN A 24 14.94 -37.60 9.46
C GLN A 24 15.12 -36.22 10.13
N ASN A 25 14.56 -35.17 9.53
CA ASN A 25 14.66 -33.78 10.00
C ASN A 25 13.34 -33.25 10.57
N LYS A 26 12.46 -34.13 11.05
CA LYS A 26 11.10 -33.78 11.51
C LYS A 26 11.07 -32.60 12.48
N LYS A 27 11.96 -32.57 13.48
CA LYS A 27 12.04 -31.45 14.44
C LYS A 27 12.33 -30.10 13.77
N GLN A 28 13.14 -30.08 12.71
CA GLN A 28 13.46 -28.87 11.97
C GLN A 28 12.25 -28.41 11.12
N VAL A 29 11.54 -29.36 10.49
CA VAL A 29 10.30 -29.08 9.75
C VAL A 29 9.21 -28.54 10.68
N GLU A 30 9.03 -29.15 11.84
CA GLU A 30 8.11 -28.70 12.88
C GLU A 30 8.48 -27.31 13.40
N LYS A 31 9.77 -27.01 13.57
CA LYS A 31 10.23 -25.66 13.92
C LYS A 31 9.77 -24.62 12.90
N TYR A 32 9.97 -24.84 11.60
CA TYR A 32 9.52 -23.88 10.57
C TYR A 32 8.00 -23.78 10.50
N THR A 33 7.28 -24.89 10.72
CA THR A 33 5.81 -24.91 10.81
C THR A 33 5.33 -24.06 12.00
N TYR A 34 5.98 -24.19 13.16
CA TYR A 34 5.72 -23.37 14.34
C TYR A 34 5.98 -21.88 14.06
N LEU A 35 7.05 -21.53 13.35
CA LEU A 35 7.34 -20.14 13.00
C LEU A 35 6.27 -19.53 12.08
N GLN A 36 5.73 -20.29 11.13
CA GLN A 36 4.61 -19.83 10.29
C GLN A 36 3.34 -19.62 11.13
N TRP A 37 3.04 -20.55 12.03
CA TRP A 37 1.92 -20.42 12.96
C TRP A 37 2.06 -19.20 13.89
N GLU A 38 3.25 -19.00 14.47
CA GLU A 38 3.53 -17.89 15.37
C GLU A 38 3.47 -16.54 14.63
N THR A 39 3.97 -16.49 13.39
CA THR A 39 3.86 -15.29 12.52
C THR A 39 2.40 -14.93 12.29
N LEU A 40 1.57 -15.89 11.92
CA LEU A 40 0.14 -15.69 11.74
C LEU A 40 -0.53 -15.20 13.03
N ARG A 41 -0.23 -15.82 14.18
CA ARG A 41 -0.75 -15.42 15.48
C ARG A 41 -0.38 -13.99 15.85
N GLN A 42 0.87 -13.59 15.59
CA GLN A 42 1.33 -12.23 15.85
C GLN A 42 0.65 -11.21 14.93
N MET A 43 0.47 -11.53 13.64
CA MET A 43 -0.24 -10.68 12.68
C MET A 43 -1.72 -10.50 13.05
N GLU A 44 -2.40 -11.58 13.45
CA GLU A 44 -3.78 -11.52 13.97
C GLU A 44 -3.87 -10.59 15.19
N ASN A 45 -2.93 -10.71 16.13
CA ASN A 45 -2.87 -9.83 17.31
C ASN A 45 -2.63 -8.35 16.94
N VAL A 46 -1.81 -8.04 15.93
CA VAL A 46 -1.63 -6.66 15.47
C VAL A 46 -2.91 -6.10 14.87
N GLN A 47 -3.63 -6.88 14.05
CA GLN A 47 -4.93 -6.45 13.51
C GLN A 47 -5.95 -6.18 14.63
N ASP A 48 -6.01 -7.05 15.63
CA ASP A 48 -6.89 -6.86 16.79
C ASP A 48 -6.52 -5.58 17.56
N VAL A 49 -5.23 -5.31 17.77
CA VAL A 49 -4.76 -4.06 18.39
C VAL A 49 -5.19 -2.85 17.56
N CYS A 50 -5.06 -2.89 16.23
CA CYS A 50 -5.53 -1.81 15.36
C CYS A 50 -7.03 -1.53 15.54
N HIS A 51 -7.86 -2.57 15.49
CA HIS A 51 -9.31 -2.43 15.67
C HIS A 51 -9.69 -1.96 17.09
N ASN A 52 -9.02 -2.49 18.13
CA ASN A 52 -9.24 -2.08 19.52
C ASN A 52 -8.85 -0.61 19.79
N ASN A 53 -8.02 -0.02 18.92
CA ASN A 53 -7.67 1.39 18.93
C ASN A 53 -8.52 2.24 17.95
N GLY A 54 -9.60 1.69 17.41
CA GLY A 54 -10.58 2.41 16.59
C GLY A 54 -10.25 2.51 15.09
N MET A 55 -9.17 1.88 14.62
CA MET A 55 -8.89 1.86 13.18
C MET A 55 -9.94 1.01 12.45
N LYS A 56 -10.65 1.58 11.47
CA LYS A 56 -11.69 0.86 10.70
C LYS A 56 -11.14 -0.18 9.72
N VAL A 57 -9.92 0.05 9.23
CA VAL A 57 -9.23 -0.82 8.26
C VAL A 57 -8.15 -1.67 8.94
N GLY A 58 -7.47 -1.10 9.93
CA GLY A 58 -6.31 -1.74 10.56
C GLY A 58 -5.14 -1.90 9.58
N LEU A 59 -4.61 -3.11 9.46
CA LEU A 59 -3.46 -3.41 8.60
C LEU A 59 -3.81 -3.29 7.12
N TYR A 60 -2.90 -2.64 6.44
CA TYR A 60 -2.79 -2.57 4.99
C TYR A 60 -1.59 -3.42 4.56
N THR A 61 -1.86 -4.53 3.87
CA THR A 61 -0.84 -5.47 3.36
C THR A 61 -0.63 -5.29 1.86
N ASP A 62 0.46 -5.85 1.33
CA ASP A 62 0.87 -5.72 -0.07
C ASP A 62 1.23 -7.10 -0.62
N ILE A 63 0.57 -7.51 -1.71
CA ILE A 63 0.84 -8.76 -2.43
C ILE A 63 1.75 -8.42 -3.61
N ALA A 64 2.99 -8.90 -3.54
CA ALA A 64 3.96 -8.77 -4.63
C ALA A 64 3.49 -9.48 -5.91
N VAL A 65 4.04 -9.08 -7.06
CA VAL A 65 3.71 -9.67 -8.37
C VAL A 65 3.95 -11.18 -8.44
N GLY A 66 4.97 -11.69 -7.75
CA GLY A 66 5.28 -13.11 -7.76
C GLY A 66 6.44 -13.49 -6.84
N SER A 67 6.72 -14.79 -6.79
CA SER A 67 7.78 -15.37 -5.95
C SER A 67 9.10 -15.53 -6.72
N ALA A 68 10.21 -15.60 -6.01
CA ALA A 68 11.51 -15.87 -6.62
C ALA A 68 11.54 -17.28 -7.29
N PRO A 69 12.11 -17.43 -8.51
CA PRO A 69 12.16 -18.70 -9.23
C PRO A 69 13.01 -19.76 -8.54
N PHE A 70 13.96 -19.33 -7.71
CA PHE A 70 14.86 -20.17 -6.92
C PHE A 70 14.33 -20.47 -5.51
N GLY A 71 13.14 -19.97 -5.15
CA GLY A 71 12.51 -20.14 -3.85
C GLY A 71 11.58 -21.35 -3.75
N PHE A 72 10.77 -21.38 -2.68
CA PHE A 72 9.84 -22.47 -2.39
C PHE A 72 8.81 -22.68 -3.50
N GLU A 73 8.16 -21.63 -4.01
CA GLU A 73 7.16 -21.77 -5.07
C GLU A 73 7.78 -22.32 -6.37
N GLY A 74 9.01 -21.90 -6.69
CA GLY A 74 9.76 -22.43 -7.82
C GLY A 74 10.18 -23.88 -7.66
N TRP A 75 10.31 -24.38 -6.43
CA TRP A 75 10.65 -25.77 -6.12
C TRP A 75 9.41 -26.66 -5.97
N GLY A 76 8.48 -26.26 -5.11
CA GLY A 76 7.30 -27.02 -4.70
C GLY A 76 6.14 -27.00 -5.69
N CYS A 77 6.06 -25.95 -6.53
CA CYS A 77 4.86 -25.64 -7.33
C CYS A 77 5.18 -25.42 -8.81
N LYS A 78 6.25 -26.05 -9.34
CA LYS A 78 6.77 -25.85 -10.71
C LYS A 78 5.70 -25.90 -11.81
N ASP A 79 4.72 -26.79 -11.67
CA ASP A 79 3.68 -26.96 -12.67
C ASP A 79 2.71 -25.78 -12.74
N LEU A 80 2.59 -25.01 -11.66
CA LEU A 80 1.76 -23.81 -11.59
C LEU A 80 2.40 -22.58 -12.24
N TYR A 81 3.73 -22.54 -12.37
CA TYR A 81 4.47 -21.36 -12.81
C TYR A 81 5.13 -21.53 -14.18
N MET A 82 5.24 -20.44 -14.92
CA MET A 82 5.96 -20.41 -16.20
C MET A 82 7.47 -20.57 -15.97
N LYS A 83 8.17 -21.17 -16.94
CA LYS A 83 9.64 -21.19 -16.98
C LYS A 83 10.17 -19.88 -17.59
N ALA A 84 9.76 -18.77 -17.00
CA ALA A 84 10.06 -17.41 -17.43
C ALA A 84 9.99 -16.47 -16.22
N SER A 85 10.67 -15.34 -16.30
CA SER A 85 10.62 -14.28 -15.29
C SER A 85 9.66 -13.17 -15.74
N ALA A 86 8.85 -12.65 -14.83
CA ALA A 86 8.05 -11.46 -15.10
C ALA A 86 8.94 -10.21 -15.18
N GLY A 87 8.47 -9.22 -15.91
CA GLY A 87 9.20 -7.98 -16.15
C GLY A 87 8.32 -6.91 -16.78
N ALA A 88 8.99 -5.92 -17.39
CA ALA A 88 8.37 -4.89 -18.20
C ALA A 88 9.15 -4.71 -19.52
N PRO A 89 8.45 -4.36 -20.62
CA PRO A 89 9.10 -4.04 -21.89
C PRO A 89 9.97 -2.78 -21.76
N ALA A 90 10.81 -2.53 -22.76
CA ALA A 90 11.56 -1.28 -22.85
C ALA A 90 10.61 -0.08 -23.01
N ASP A 91 10.89 0.99 -22.28
CA ASP A 91 10.17 2.27 -22.38
C ASP A 91 11.14 3.47 -22.33
N ILE A 92 10.61 4.70 -22.37
CA ILE A 92 11.40 5.95 -22.40
C ILE A 92 12.24 6.12 -21.12
N LEU A 93 11.75 5.63 -19.97
CA LEU A 93 12.43 5.74 -18.68
C LEU A 93 13.37 4.55 -18.41
N SER A 94 13.09 3.41 -19.02
CA SER A 94 13.81 2.14 -18.92
C SER A 94 14.06 1.54 -20.32
N PRO A 95 15.01 2.08 -21.11
CA PRO A 95 15.22 1.70 -22.52
C PRO A 95 15.67 0.25 -22.71
N ASN A 96 16.16 -0.41 -21.66
CA ASN A 96 16.54 -1.82 -21.67
C ASN A 96 15.43 -2.76 -21.19
N GLY A 97 14.27 -2.22 -20.81
CA GLY A 97 13.21 -2.95 -20.11
C GLY A 97 13.63 -3.37 -18.71
N GLN A 98 12.78 -4.16 -18.05
CA GLN A 98 13.03 -4.63 -16.70
C GLN A 98 12.79 -6.13 -16.60
N ASN A 99 13.70 -6.84 -15.92
CA ASN A 99 13.50 -8.22 -15.49
C ASN A 99 13.49 -8.25 -13.96
N TRP A 100 12.33 -8.63 -13.40
CA TRP A 100 12.09 -8.62 -11.96
C TRP A 100 12.50 -9.92 -11.27
N ASP A 101 12.88 -10.96 -12.04
CA ASP A 101 13.21 -12.30 -11.51
C ASP A 101 12.15 -12.85 -10.54
N VAL A 102 10.88 -12.68 -10.91
CA VAL A 102 9.74 -13.29 -10.21
C VAL A 102 8.94 -14.18 -11.14
N LEU A 103 8.33 -15.22 -10.58
CA LEU A 103 7.52 -16.18 -11.31
C LEU A 103 6.16 -15.58 -11.68
N GLY A 104 5.66 -15.95 -12.85
CA GLY A 104 4.26 -15.75 -13.26
C GLY A 104 3.51 -17.07 -13.35
N PHE A 105 2.26 -17.11 -12.88
CA PHE A 105 1.41 -18.31 -13.00
C PHE A 105 1.20 -18.70 -14.46
N LYS A 106 1.17 -20.01 -14.78
CA LYS A 106 0.68 -20.48 -16.08
C LYS A 106 -0.84 -20.25 -16.15
N PRO A 107 -1.38 -19.44 -17.10
CA PRO A 107 -2.82 -19.16 -17.15
C PRO A 107 -3.69 -20.42 -17.31
N LYS A 108 -3.18 -21.42 -18.07
CA LYS A 108 -3.86 -22.72 -18.25
C LYS A 108 -3.94 -23.51 -16.93
N ALA A 109 -2.85 -23.58 -16.17
CA ALA A 109 -2.84 -24.28 -14.88
C ALA A 109 -3.77 -23.61 -13.86
N LEU A 110 -3.88 -22.28 -13.86
CA LEU A 110 -4.87 -21.58 -13.04
C LEU A 110 -6.30 -22.03 -13.36
N LYS A 111 -6.65 -22.15 -14.64
CA LYS A 111 -7.98 -22.64 -15.04
C LYS A 111 -8.22 -24.09 -14.65
N GLU A 112 -7.26 -24.97 -14.94
CA GLU A 112 -7.36 -26.41 -14.66
C GLU A 112 -7.47 -26.73 -13.16
N THR A 113 -6.86 -25.89 -12.32
CA THR A 113 -6.94 -26.02 -10.86
C THR A 113 -8.13 -25.27 -10.24
N GLY A 114 -9.04 -24.73 -11.04
CA GLY A 114 -10.18 -23.94 -10.56
C GLY A 114 -9.75 -22.68 -9.80
N TYR A 115 -8.63 -22.08 -10.20
CA TYR A 115 -8.01 -20.89 -9.60
C TYR A 115 -7.51 -21.07 -8.16
N LYS A 116 -7.45 -22.31 -7.65
CA LYS A 116 -7.06 -22.62 -6.25
C LYS A 116 -5.79 -21.88 -5.79
N PRO A 117 -4.66 -21.86 -6.53
CA PRO A 117 -3.44 -21.19 -6.08
C PRO A 117 -3.63 -19.68 -5.87
N PHE A 118 -4.35 -19.02 -6.77
CA PHE A 118 -4.64 -17.59 -6.67
C PHE A 118 -5.59 -17.30 -5.50
N ILE A 119 -6.61 -18.15 -5.30
CA ILE A 119 -7.53 -18.07 -4.16
C ILE A 119 -6.78 -18.20 -2.82
N GLU A 120 -5.89 -19.19 -2.69
CA GLU A 120 -5.13 -19.42 -1.46
C GLU A 120 -4.17 -18.26 -1.17
N MET A 121 -3.51 -17.71 -2.19
CA MET A 121 -2.68 -16.52 -2.07
C MET A 121 -3.48 -15.33 -1.52
N LEU A 122 -4.65 -15.03 -2.10
CA LEU A 122 -5.50 -13.94 -1.63
C LEU A 122 -5.96 -14.17 -0.19
N ARG A 123 -6.47 -15.37 0.13
CA ARG A 123 -6.96 -15.69 1.48
C ARG A 123 -5.88 -15.54 2.53
N ASN A 124 -4.68 -16.04 2.29
CA ASN A 124 -3.59 -15.97 3.26
C ASN A 124 -3.16 -14.52 3.53
N ASN A 125 -3.22 -13.64 2.53
CA ASN A 125 -2.87 -12.21 2.69
C ASN A 125 -4.01 -11.36 3.28
N MET A 126 -5.26 -11.73 3.01
CA MET A 126 -6.45 -11.01 3.48
C MET A 126 -6.89 -11.42 4.89
N LYS A 127 -6.49 -12.61 5.38
CA LYS A 127 -6.94 -13.14 6.66
C LYS A 127 -6.65 -12.22 7.85
N THR A 128 -5.55 -11.47 7.80
CA THR A 128 -5.07 -10.62 8.89
C THR A 128 -5.05 -9.14 8.55
N SER A 129 -5.72 -8.72 7.47
CA SER A 129 -5.71 -7.34 7.00
C SER A 129 -7.12 -6.86 6.67
N GLY A 130 -7.38 -5.56 6.87
CA GLY A 130 -8.62 -4.94 6.38
C GLY A 130 -8.45 -4.29 5.01
N CYS A 131 -7.24 -4.21 4.50
CA CYS A 131 -6.95 -3.80 3.13
C CYS A 131 -5.71 -4.52 2.59
N THR A 132 -5.76 -4.90 1.31
CA THR A 132 -4.63 -5.49 0.60
C THR A 132 -4.41 -4.80 -0.74
N ARG A 133 -3.17 -4.39 -1.03
CA ARG A 133 -2.73 -3.97 -2.36
C ARG A 133 -2.32 -5.18 -3.20
N LEU A 134 -2.76 -5.19 -4.45
CA LEU A 134 -2.22 -6.05 -5.50
C LEU A 134 -1.19 -5.22 -6.28
N ASP A 135 0.08 -5.55 -6.08
CA ASP A 135 1.19 -4.99 -6.84
C ASP A 135 1.03 -5.36 -8.32
N HIS A 136 1.29 -4.40 -9.22
CA HIS A 136 1.13 -4.56 -10.66
C HIS A 136 -0.20 -5.23 -11.04
N VAL A 137 -1.35 -4.63 -10.71
CA VAL A 137 -2.68 -5.27 -10.85
C VAL A 137 -3.00 -5.68 -12.30
N LEU A 138 -2.25 -5.16 -13.27
CA LEU A 138 -2.21 -5.64 -14.64
C LEU A 138 -1.95 -7.15 -14.76
N GLN A 139 -1.30 -7.79 -13.78
CA GLN A 139 -1.11 -9.24 -13.72
C GLN A 139 -2.42 -10.05 -13.80
N LEU A 140 -3.57 -9.43 -13.48
CA LEU A 140 -4.88 -10.05 -13.66
C LEU A 140 -5.27 -10.14 -15.15
N ALA A 141 -4.76 -9.28 -16.01
CA ALA A 141 -5.05 -9.23 -17.45
C ALA A 141 -3.90 -9.71 -18.33
N ARG A 142 -2.68 -9.28 -18.05
CA ARG A 142 -1.48 -9.66 -18.79
C ARG A 142 -0.25 -9.47 -17.93
N LEU A 143 0.75 -10.30 -18.15
CA LEU A 143 2.07 -10.15 -17.56
C LEU A 143 3.13 -10.23 -18.66
N TYR A 144 4.11 -9.33 -18.64
CA TYR A 144 5.21 -9.38 -19.59
C TYR A 144 6.23 -10.40 -19.11
N MET A 145 6.39 -11.48 -19.87
CA MET A 145 7.20 -12.63 -19.50
C MET A 145 8.44 -12.73 -20.35
N ILE A 146 9.58 -12.93 -19.69
CA ILE A 146 10.90 -13.04 -20.28
C ILE A 146 11.38 -14.47 -20.11
N PRO A 147 11.64 -15.24 -21.20
CA PRO A 147 12.20 -16.57 -21.08
C PRO A 147 13.52 -16.56 -20.29
N HIS A 148 13.77 -17.58 -19.48
CA HIS A 148 15.01 -17.64 -18.70
C HIS A 148 16.25 -17.58 -19.60
N GLY A 149 17.27 -16.82 -19.17
CA GLY A 149 18.49 -16.59 -19.93
C GLY A 149 18.36 -15.54 -21.04
N LYS A 150 17.20 -14.90 -21.19
CA LYS A 150 16.95 -13.83 -22.17
C LYS A 150 16.89 -12.45 -21.55
N THR A 151 16.97 -11.43 -22.40
CA THR A 151 16.86 -10.02 -21.99
C THR A 151 15.40 -9.55 -22.04
N ALA A 152 15.08 -8.43 -21.39
CA ALA A 152 13.72 -7.89 -21.42
C ALA A 152 13.24 -7.49 -22.82
N LYS A 153 14.13 -7.32 -23.80
CA LYS A 153 13.79 -7.07 -25.22
C LYS A 153 13.20 -8.31 -25.92
N GLU A 154 13.42 -9.50 -25.36
CA GLU A 154 12.97 -10.78 -25.91
C GLU A 154 11.72 -11.32 -25.18
N GLY A 155 11.09 -10.51 -24.34
CA GLY A 155 9.86 -10.88 -23.64
C GLY A 155 8.60 -10.70 -24.48
N ALA A 156 7.48 -11.20 -23.97
CA ALA A 156 6.16 -11.01 -24.57
C ALA A 156 5.07 -10.94 -23.50
N PHE A 157 3.95 -10.26 -23.83
CA PHE A 157 2.78 -10.30 -22.97
C PHE A 157 2.09 -11.67 -23.04
N VAL A 158 1.90 -12.28 -21.87
CA VAL A 158 1.05 -13.45 -21.66
C VAL A 158 -0.26 -12.98 -21.05
N TYR A 159 -1.38 -13.34 -21.67
CA TYR A 159 -2.71 -12.89 -21.24
C TYR A 159 -3.36 -13.85 -20.23
N TYR A 160 -4.06 -13.28 -19.26
CA TYR A 160 -4.74 -13.95 -18.17
C TYR A 160 -6.27 -13.79 -18.29
N PRO A 161 -7.05 -14.71 -17.69
CA PRO A 161 -8.51 -14.63 -17.69
C PRO A 161 -9.00 -13.53 -16.72
N VAL A 162 -8.89 -12.27 -17.16
CA VAL A 162 -9.09 -11.07 -16.33
C VAL A 162 -10.40 -11.04 -15.58
N ASP A 163 -11.52 -11.34 -16.24
CA ASP A 163 -12.82 -11.25 -15.57
C ASP A 163 -12.94 -12.32 -14.47
N ASP A 164 -12.38 -13.51 -14.69
CA ASP A 164 -12.42 -14.60 -13.72
C ASP A 164 -11.53 -14.26 -12.51
N LEU A 165 -10.32 -13.75 -12.75
CA LEU A 165 -9.40 -13.36 -11.68
C LEU A 165 -9.90 -12.15 -10.87
N MET A 166 -10.49 -11.14 -11.53
CA MET A 166 -11.11 -10.01 -10.84
C MET A 166 -12.34 -10.45 -10.03
N ALA A 167 -13.17 -11.35 -10.56
CA ALA A 167 -14.31 -11.89 -9.83
C ALA A 167 -13.88 -12.71 -8.60
N VAL A 168 -12.84 -13.53 -8.74
CA VAL A 168 -12.23 -14.25 -7.61
C VAL A 168 -11.66 -13.29 -6.57
N ALA A 169 -10.92 -12.26 -6.99
CA ALA A 169 -10.37 -11.25 -6.09
C ALA A 169 -11.48 -10.52 -5.31
N ALA A 170 -12.55 -10.09 -5.98
CA ALA A 170 -13.69 -9.45 -5.34
C ALA A 170 -14.43 -10.41 -4.38
N LEU A 171 -14.57 -11.69 -4.73
CA LEU A 171 -15.19 -12.69 -3.87
C LEU A 171 -14.38 -12.91 -2.58
N GLU A 172 -13.06 -13.06 -2.70
CA GLU A 172 -12.19 -13.26 -1.54
C GLU A 172 -12.09 -11.99 -0.68
N SER A 173 -12.04 -10.82 -1.30
CA SER A 173 -12.18 -9.53 -0.61
C SER A 173 -13.45 -9.48 0.25
N ASN A 174 -14.61 -9.81 -0.32
CA ASN A 174 -15.88 -9.82 0.39
C ASN A 174 -15.91 -10.87 1.52
N ARG A 175 -15.40 -12.09 1.29
CA ARG A 175 -15.37 -13.17 2.30
C ARG A 175 -14.51 -12.81 3.51
N ASN A 176 -13.39 -12.11 3.27
CA ASN A 176 -12.46 -11.71 4.31
C ASN A 176 -12.75 -10.32 4.89
N LYS A 177 -13.76 -9.60 4.38
CA LYS A 177 -14.04 -8.20 4.73
C LYS A 177 -12.80 -7.30 4.58
N CYS A 178 -12.01 -7.56 3.54
CA CYS A 178 -10.74 -6.89 3.27
C CYS A 178 -10.85 -6.13 1.95
N MET A 179 -10.58 -4.82 1.97
CA MET A 179 -10.60 -3.97 0.77
C MET A 179 -9.45 -4.33 -0.17
N LEU A 180 -9.64 -4.09 -1.46
CA LEU A 180 -8.61 -4.28 -2.47
C LEU A 180 -8.21 -2.96 -3.11
N ILE A 181 -6.90 -2.74 -3.17
CA ILE A 181 -6.28 -1.68 -3.96
C ILE A 181 -5.53 -2.36 -5.09
N GLY A 182 -5.86 -2.04 -6.33
CA GLY A 182 -5.07 -2.43 -7.49
C GLY A 182 -4.08 -1.33 -7.79
N GLU A 183 -2.78 -1.64 -7.77
CA GLU A 183 -1.80 -0.70 -8.30
C GLU A 183 -1.85 -0.73 -9.83
N ASP A 184 -2.51 0.29 -10.39
CA ASP A 184 -2.76 0.46 -11.81
C ASP A 184 -1.89 1.57 -12.41
N LEU A 185 -0.59 1.61 -12.09
CA LEU A 185 0.35 2.55 -12.70
C LEU A 185 0.88 2.02 -14.03
N GLY A 186 1.35 2.94 -14.86
CA GLY A 186 1.90 2.64 -16.19
C GLY A 186 0.83 2.50 -17.27
N GLN A 187 1.14 1.71 -18.31
CA GLN A 187 0.31 1.63 -19.50
C GLN A 187 -0.82 0.60 -19.36
N LEU A 188 -2.01 1.10 -19.03
CA LEU A 188 -3.21 0.28 -18.87
C LEU A 188 -3.89 -0.03 -20.22
N PRO A 189 -4.44 -1.24 -20.41
CA PRO A 189 -5.36 -1.52 -21.50
C PRO A 189 -6.60 -0.60 -21.43
N PRO A 190 -7.18 -0.19 -22.58
CA PRO A 190 -8.43 0.57 -22.60
C PRO A 190 -9.54 -0.11 -21.77
N GLY A 191 -10.26 0.67 -20.96
CA GLY A 191 -11.36 0.18 -20.11
C GLY A 191 -10.94 -0.65 -18.89
N PHE A 192 -9.64 -0.82 -18.62
CA PHE A 192 -9.17 -1.62 -17.48
C PHE A 192 -9.54 -1.00 -16.13
N GLN A 193 -9.47 0.33 -16.01
CA GLN A 193 -9.88 1.05 -14.79
C GLN A 193 -11.38 0.90 -14.51
N ASP A 194 -12.21 0.95 -15.55
CA ASP A 194 -13.65 0.69 -15.42
C ASP A 194 -13.93 -0.73 -14.90
N LYS A 195 -13.16 -1.72 -15.37
CA LYS A 195 -13.27 -3.10 -14.87
C LYS A 195 -12.86 -3.23 -13.40
N LEU A 196 -11.81 -2.53 -12.94
CA LEU A 196 -11.45 -2.49 -11.52
C LEU A 196 -12.60 -1.93 -10.68
N MET A 197 -13.17 -0.80 -11.12
CA MET A 197 -14.30 -0.16 -10.44
C MET A 197 -15.55 -1.06 -10.42
N ASP A 198 -15.87 -1.77 -11.51
CA ASP A 198 -17.00 -2.71 -11.58
C ASP A 198 -16.90 -3.87 -10.57
N HIS A 199 -15.67 -4.20 -10.14
CA HIS A 199 -15.36 -5.22 -9.14
C HIS A 199 -15.08 -4.65 -7.74
N GLY A 200 -15.17 -3.33 -7.56
CA GLY A 200 -14.90 -2.68 -6.28
C GLY A 200 -13.42 -2.67 -5.89
N ILE A 201 -12.50 -2.80 -6.85
CA ILE A 201 -11.06 -2.68 -6.63
C ILE A 201 -10.68 -1.21 -6.78
N LEU A 202 -10.10 -0.61 -5.73
CA LEU A 202 -9.69 0.79 -5.73
C LEU A 202 -8.47 0.98 -6.62
N SER A 203 -8.47 2.02 -7.45
CA SER A 203 -7.30 2.44 -8.23
C SER A 203 -6.25 3.12 -7.34
N TYR A 204 -4.99 3.19 -7.76
CA TYR A 204 -3.88 3.80 -7.03
C TYR A 204 -3.38 5.08 -7.74
N ARG A 205 -3.50 6.23 -7.08
CA ARG A 205 -3.25 7.56 -7.63
C ARG A 205 -2.06 8.20 -6.92
N VAL A 206 -0.91 8.20 -7.57
CA VAL A 206 0.32 8.75 -6.99
C VAL A 206 0.56 10.13 -7.58
N LEU A 207 0.69 11.14 -6.71
CA LEU A 207 0.72 12.56 -7.06
C LEU A 207 1.58 12.89 -8.30
N PRO A 208 2.86 12.44 -8.43
CA PRO A 208 3.70 12.81 -9.57
C PRO A 208 3.17 12.32 -10.92
N PHE A 209 2.32 11.29 -10.93
CA PHE A 209 1.70 10.73 -12.13
C PHE A 209 0.32 11.35 -12.43
N GLU A 210 -0.26 12.08 -11.47
CA GLU A 210 -1.53 12.79 -11.63
C GLU A 210 -1.29 14.18 -12.24
N ARG A 211 -0.61 14.19 -13.40
CA ARG A 211 -0.24 15.38 -14.13
C ARG A 211 -0.37 15.12 -15.63
N GLN A 212 -0.87 16.11 -16.37
CA GLN A 212 -0.86 16.05 -17.82
C GLN A 212 0.57 16.30 -18.34
N TRP A 213 1.07 15.36 -19.13
CA TRP A 213 2.41 15.45 -19.74
C TRP A 213 2.28 16.01 -21.15
N GLY A 214 2.85 17.20 -21.39
CA GLY A 214 2.89 17.79 -22.73
C GLY A 214 3.18 19.29 -22.68
N TYR A 215 4.46 19.67 -22.71
CA TYR A 215 4.84 21.07 -22.96
C TYR A 215 4.78 21.33 -24.47
N GLN A 216 3.60 21.62 -25.01
CA GLN A 216 3.49 22.16 -26.36
C GLN A 216 3.36 23.68 -26.27
N ASN A 217 4.52 24.36 -26.25
CA ASN A 217 4.67 25.80 -26.49
C ASN A 217 3.54 26.71 -25.94
N GLY A 218 3.54 26.96 -24.64
CA GLY A 218 2.76 28.05 -24.04
C GLY A 218 1.42 27.63 -23.43
N SER A 219 1.22 28.11 -22.21
CA SER A 219 -0.01 28.20 -21.41
C SER A 219 -0.91 26.98 -21.15
N ASP A 220 -0.94 25.92 -21.96
CA ASP A 220 -1.91 24.82 -21.76
C ASP A 220 -1.24 23.42 -21.70
N ASN A 221 -1.62 22.65 -20.69
CA ASN A 221 -1.33 21.21 -20.45
C ASN A 221 -0.05 20.81 -19.69
N ASN A 222 0.18 21.43 -18.54
CA ASN A 222 1.17 20.92 -17.56
C ASN A 222 0.67 20.87 -16.10
N ALA A 223 -0.65 20.92 -15.92
CA ALA A 223 -1.28 21.00 -14.61
C ALA A 223 -1.31 19.66 -13.88
N PHE A 224 -1.19 19.72 -12.55
CA PHE A 224 -1.59 18.61 -11.69
C PHE A 224 -3.10 18.48 -11.70
N ARG A 225 -3.59 17.25 -11.63
CA ARG A 225 -5.00 16.95 -11.38
C ARG A 225 -5.43 17.65 -10.09
N HIS A 226 -6.53 18.36 -10.15
CA HIS A 226 -7.12 19.03 -8.99
C HIS A 226 -7.75 18.02 -8.02
N PRO A 227 -7.81 18.30 -6.70
CA PRO A 227 -8.31 17.35 -5.72
C PRO A 227 -9.71 16.80 -6.03
N GLU A 228 -10.61 17.64 -6.54
CA GLU A 228 -11.98 17.28 -6.92
C GLU A 228 -12.08 16.36 -8.15
N GLU A 229 -10.99 16.22 -8.92
CA GLU A 229 -10.90 15.39 -10.12
C GLU A 229 -10.33 13.99 -9.80
N TYR A 230 -9.82 13.76 -8.59
CA TYR A 230 -9.39 12.43 -8.16
C TYR A 230 -10.60 11.50 -8.13
N PRO A 231 -10.51 10.28 -8.72
CA PRO A 231 -11.62 9.34 -8.70
C PRO A 231 -11.99 8.94 -7.27
N GLN A 232 -13.28 8.88 -6.94
CA GLN A 232 -13.72 8.48 -5.61
C GLN A 232 -13.27 7.05 -5.25
N TYR A 233 -13.34 6.11 -6.20
CA TYR A 233 -12.89 4.72 -6.06
C TYR A 233 -11.38 4.58 -6.26
N SER A 234 -10.62 5.37 -5.51
CA SER A 234 -9.16 5.35 -5.56
C SER A 234 -8.53 5.57 -4.19
N THR A 235 -7.25 5.23 -4.12
CA THR A 235 -6.34 5.55 -3.04
C THR A 235 -5.32 6.56 -3.55
N ALA A 236 -5.27 7.73 -2.94
CA ALA A 236 -4.26 8.73 -3.24
C ALA A 236 -2.99 8.53 -2.40
N ALA A 237 -1.84 8.88 -2.95
CA ALA A 237 -0.57 8.94 -2.22
C ALA A 237 0.35 10.04 -2.79
N PRO A 238 1.12 10.76 -1.96
CA PRO A 238 2.11 11.74 -2.44
C PRO A 238 3.35 11.08 -3.07
N SER A 239 3.71 9.89 -2.59
CA SER A 239 4.81 9.07 -3.10
C SER A 239 4.55 7.58 -2.82
N THR A 240 5.36 6.70 -3.40
CA THR A 240 5.35 5.25 -3.14
C THR A 240 6.70 4.79 -2.61
N HIS A 241 6.85 3.47 -2.43
CA HIS A 241 8.15 2.96 -2.08
C HIS A 241 9.20 3.05 -3.21
N ASP A 242 8.74 3.17 -4.46
CA ASP A 242 9.50 3.21 -5.71
C ASP A 242 9.69 4.61 -6.29
N THR A 243 8.95 5.61 -5.79
CA THR A 243 9.15 7.00 -6.17
C THR A 243 9.99 7.75 -5.14
N PRO A 244 10.60 8.88 -5.52
CA PRO A 244 11.24 9.76 -4.56
C PRO A 244 10.23 10.34 -3.57
N SER A 245 10.69 10.61 -2.35
CA SER A 245 9.91 11.33 -1.35
C SER A 245 9.62 12.76 -1.82
N LEU A 246 8.63 13.44 -1.23
CA LEU A 246 8.32 14.84 -1.52
C LEU A 246 9.55 15.75 -1.40
N ALA A 247 10.37 15.55 -0.37
CA ALA A 247 11.61 16.29 -0.18
C ALA A 247 12.61 16.04 -1.32
N SER A 248 12.76 14.79 -1.75
CA SER A 248 13.64 14.41 -2.85
C SER A 248 13.10 14.87 -4.20
N GLN A 249 11.79 14.87 -4.40
CA GLN A 249 11.15 15.39 -5.62
C GLN A 249 11.38 16.89 -5.76
N TRP A 250 11.26 17.66 -4.66
CA TRP A 250 11.52 19.10 -4.72
C TRP A 250 12.99 19.39 -5.02
N THR A 251 13.90 18.74 -4.29
CA THR A 251 15.35 19.01 -4.38
C THR A 251 16.06 18.25 -5.51
N ALA A 252 15.35 17.41 -6.28
CA ALA A 252 15.89 16.52 -7.31
C ALA A 252 17.05 15.63 -6.81
N ARG A 253 17.06 15.26 -5.52
CA ARG A 253 18.11 14.46 -4.88
C ARG A 253 18.28 13.08 -5.50
N ASP A 254 17.19 12.50 -6.01
CA ASP A 254 17.21 11.21 -6.68
C ASP A 254 17.94 11.28 -8.03
N VAL A 255 17.82 12.39 -8.75
CA VAL A 255 18.56 12.60 -10.01
C VAL A 255 20.06 12.61 -9.74
N HIS A 256 20.50 13.37 -8.73
CA HIS A 256 21.91 13.38 -8.31
C HIS A 256 22.40 11.99 -7.87
N LEU A 257 21.57 11.25 -7.14
CA LEU A 257 21.91 9.89 -6.71
C LEU A 257 22.00 8.92 -7.89
N LYS A 258 21.05 8.96 -8.83
CA LYS A 258 21.07 8.15 -10.06
C LYS A 258 22.30 8.48 -10.91
N ASP A 259 22.66 9.76 -11.04
CA ASP A 259 23.86 10.20 -11.76
C ASP A 259 25.13 9.65 -11.12
N TYR A 260 25.23 9.78 -9.79
CA TYR A 260 26.31 9.19 -9.01
C TYR A 260 26.42 7.67 -9.24
N LEU A 261 25.30 6.95 -9.33
CA LEU A 261 25.27 5.51 -9.59
C LEU A 261 25.46 5.13 -11.07
N GLY A 262 25.75 6.12 -11.93
CA GLY A 262 25.95 5.95 -13.36
C GLY A 262 24.69 5.49 -14.09
N TYR A 263 23.50 5.79 -13.56
CA TYR A 263 22.22 5.34 -14.10
C TYR A 263 21.97 5.90 -15.50
N TYR A 264 22.39 7.14 -15.76
CA TYR A 264 22.19 7.81 -17.03
C TYR A 264 23.24 7.40 -18.07
N GLU A 265 22.76 7.17 -19.29
CA GLU A 265 23.62 6.87 -20.45
C GLU A 265 24.20 8.15 -21.05
N SER A 266 23.58 9.32 -20.82
CA SER A 266 24.02 10.62 -21.30
C SER A 266 23.62 11.78 -20.38
N ASP A 267 24.34 12.89 -20.48
CA ASP A 267 23.96 14.15 -19.81
C ASP A 267 22.58 14.66 -20.28
N GLN A 268 22.21 14.38 -21.53
CA GLN A 268 20.89 14.75 -22.06
C GLN A 268 19.76 14.05 -21.30
N GLN A 269 19.92 12.75 -21.00
CA GLN A 269 18.94 11.98 -20.23
C GLN A 269 18.82 12.54 -18.80
N ARG A 270 19.95 12.81 -18.13
CA ARG A 270 19.97 13.43 -16.81
C ARG A 270 19.30 14.81 -16.79
N ASN A 271 19.67 15.66 -17.74
CA ASN A 271 19.14 17.03 -17.84
C ASN A 271 17.64 17.03 -18.15
N MET A 272 17.13 16.02 -18.87
CA MET A 272 15.70 15.85 -19.08
C MET A 272 14.97 15.55 -17.76
N GLU A 273 15.49 14.68 -16.89
CA GLU A 273 14.90 14.46 -15.55
C GLU A 273 14.93 15.76 -14.70
N PHE A 274 16.02 16.54 -14.73
CA PHE A 274 16.04 17.84 -14.04
C PHE A 274 14.94 18.79 -14.55
N ARG A 275 14.75 18.90 -15.87
CA ARG A 275 13.68 19.72 -16.45
C ARG A 275 12.28 19.20 -16.13
N GLN A 276 12.11 17.88 -16.01
CA GLN A 276 10.84 17.31 -15.55
C GLN A 276 10.52 17.79 -14.13
N TYR A 277 11.51 17.82 -13.23
CA TYR A 277 11.32 18.34 -11.87
C TYR A 277 11.11 19.86 -11.81
N GLU A 278 11.80 20.65 -12.64
CA GLU A 278 11.55 22.10 -12.76
C GLU A 278 10.08 22.39 -13.06
N THR A 279 9.58 21.75 -14.11
CA THR A 279 8.18 21.93 -14.52
C THR A 279 7.22 21.34 -13.49
N GLN A 280 7.59 20.24 -12.81
CA GLN A 280 6.80 19.63 -11.74
C GLN A 280 6.65 20.57 -10.55
N ARG A 281 7.74 21.21 -10.11
CA ARG A 281 7.71 22.19 -9.02
C ARG A 281 6.83 23.38 -9.35
N CYS A 282 6.95 23.93 -10.57
CA CYS A 282 6.08 25.02 -11.02
C CYS A 282 4.61 24.62 -10.96
N ALA A 283 4.27 23.46 -11.52
CA ALA A 283 2.90 22.97 -11.58
C ALA A 283 2.30 22.67 -10.20
N ILE A 284 3.06 22.01 -9.30
CA ILE A 284 2.55 21.71 -7.95
C ILE A 284 2.44 22.98 -7.11
N ASN A 285 3.41 23.91 -7.21
CA ASN A 285 3.36 25.18 -6.49
C ASN A 285 2.14 26.02 -6.91
N TYR A 286 1.82 26.02 -8.21
CA TYR A 286 0.62 26.64 -8.75
C TYR A 286 -0.66 25.95 -8.23
N ALA A 287 -0.75 24.63 -8.33
CA ALA A 287 -1.93 23.88 -7.87
C ALA A 287 -2.19 24.06 -6.37
N LEU A 288 -1.13 24.04 -5.55
CA LEU A 288 -1.22 24.32 -4.11
C LEU A 288 -1.71 25.73 -3.82
N ASN A 289 -1.29 26.72 -4.62
CA ASN A 289 -1.76 28.10 -4.48
C ASN A 289 -3.23 28.24 -4.90
N GLU A 290 -3.61 27.66 -6.04
CA GLU A 290 -4.98 27.71 -6.56
C GLU A 290 -5.98 27.09 -5.57
N LYS A 291 -5.62 25.96 -4.95
CA LYS A 291 -6.46 25.28 -3.94
C LYS A 291 -6.31 25.84 -2.52
N GLY A 292 -5.60 26.95 -2.37
CA GLY A 292 -5.42 27.64 -1.09
C GLY A 292 -4.63 26.86 -0.04
N SER A 293 -3.94 25.79 -0.43
CA SER A 293 -3.27 24.87 0.50
C SER A 293 -2.07 25.53 1.18
N TRP A 294 -1.35 26.42 0.50
CA TRP A 294 -0.28 27.21 1.12
C TRP A 294 -0.82 28.09 2.25
N GLN A 295 -1.89 28.83 1.98
CA GLN A 295 -2.50 29.78 2.91
C GLN A 295 -3.08 29.06 4.13
N LYS A 296 -3.75 27.90 3.93
CA LYS A 296 -4.32 27.09 5.02
C LYS A 296 -3.27 26.62 6.02
N VAL A 297 -2.07 26.29 5.55
CA VAL A 297 -0.98 25.88 6.44
C VAL A 297 -0.17 27.07 6.97
N GLY A 298 -0.50 28.30 6.61
CA GLY A 298 0.23 29.50 7.03
C GLY A 298 1.60 29.62 6.36
N ALA A 299 1.68 29.27 5.08
CA ALA A 299 2.84 29.44 4.22
C ALA A 299 2.43 30.18 2.92
N MET A 300 3.41 30.48 2.08
CA MET A 300 3.20 31.19 0.82
C MET A 300 3.76 30.38 -0.36
N PRO A 301 3.21 30.55 -1.57
CA PRO A 301 3.79 29.96 -2.77
C PRO A 301 5.24 30.38 -2.94
N VAL A 302 6.06 29.48 -3.46
CA VAL A 302 7.47 29.77 -3.78
C VAL A 302 7.51 30.71 -4.98
N SER A 303 8.37 31.74 -4.92
CA SER A 303 8.48 32.76 -5.98
C SER A 303 9.15 32.23 -7.24
N ASP A 304 10.19 31.41 -7.09
CA ASP A 304 10.91 30.76 -8.20
C ASP A 304 10.97 29.23 -8.00
N PRO A 305 9.83 28.52 -8.12
CA PRO A 305 9.78 27.08 -7.91
C PRO A 305 10.58 26.30 -8.96
N ALA A 306 10.86 26.89 -10.14
CA ALA A 306 11.67 26.23 -11.15
C ALA A 306 13.09 25.99 -10.65
N HIS A 307 13.72 27.00 -10.04
CA HIS A 307 15.14 26.97 -9.72
C HIS A 307 15.49 26.87 -8.23
N ASP A 308 14.55 27.11 -7.29
CA ASP A 308 14.85 27.01 -5.86
C ASP A 308 14.85 25.56 -5.35
N THR A 309 15.95 24.85 -5.63
CA THR A 309 16.16 23.44 -5.28
C THR A 309 17.03 23.24 -4.03
N ARG A 310 17.52 24.33 -3.42
CA ARG A 310 18.49 24.28 -2.30
C ARG A 310 17.91 23.65 -1.04
N SER A 311 16.62 23.86 -0.78
CA SER A 311 15.91 23.31 0.37
C SER A 311 14.44 23.09 0.05
N VAL A 312 13.81 22.18 0.77
CA VAL A 312 12.36 21.98 0.70
C VAL A 312 11.65 23.21 1.28
N PRO A 313 10.61 23.75 0.63
CA PRO A 313 9.91 24.94 1.11
C PRO A 313 9.32 24.75 2.51
N TYR A 314 9.18 25.86 3.22
CA TYR A 314 8.52 25.87 4.52
C TYR A 314 7.09 25.35 4.39
N LYS A 315 6.74 24.34 5.20
CA LYS A 315 5.45 23.65 5.22
C LYS A 315 4.98 22.99 3.91
N PHE A 316 5.90 22.61 3.02
CA PHE A 316 5.55 21.94 1.77
C PHE A 316 4.75 20.63 1.97
N GLU A 317 5.19 19.74 2.85
CA GLU A 317 4.51 18.46 3.08
C GLU A 317 3.13 18.63 3.72
N GLN A 318 2.98 19.64 4.57
CA GLN A 318 1.69 20.04 5.15
C GLN A 318 0.76 20.56 4.06
N ALA A 319 1.24 21.39 3.13
CA ALA A 319 0.45 21.88 2.00
C ALA A 319 0.02 20.73 1.08
N ILE A 320 0.91 19.76 0.82
CA ILE A 320 0.57 18.54 0.06
C ILE A 320 -0.45 17.68 0.80
N ALA A 321 -0.31 17.53 2.12
CA ALA A 321 -1.28 16.81 2.96
C ALA A 321 -2.67 17.48 2.91
N ASP A 322 -2.72 18.81 2.95
CA ASP A 322 -3.96 19.57 2.77
C ASP A 322 -4.55 19.35 1.37
N TYR A 323 -3.74 19.50 0.31
CA TYR A 323 -4.17 19.33 -1.07
C TYR A 323 -4.74 17.93 -1.35
N LEU A 324 -4.05 16.87 -0.94
CA LEU A 324 -4.54 15.50 -1.07
C LEU A 324 -5.70 15.20 -0.11
N GLY A 325 -5.76 15.86 1.05
CA GLY A 325 -6.88 15.78 1.99
C GLY A 325 -8.20 16.28 1.38
N GLN A 326 -8.13 17.31 0.52
CA GLN A 326 -9.26 17.82 -0.26
C GLN A 326 -9.73 16.85 -1.36
N SER A 327 -8.99 15.78 -1.65
CA SER A 327 -9.34 14.87 -2.74
C SER A 327 -10.57 14.02 -2.44
N LYS A 328 -11.28 13.61 -3.51
CA LYS A 328 -12.41 12.68 -3.40
C LYS A 328 -12.00 11.22 -3.18
N SER A 329 -10.71 10.89 -3.23
CA SER A 329 -10.21 9.52 -3.06
C SER A 329 -10.68 8.91 -1.73
N ALA A 330 -11.12 7.65 -1.79
CA ALA A 330 -11.63 6.91 -0.64
C ALA A 330 -10.58 6.71 0.45
N MET A 331 -9.34 6.53 0.05
CA MET A 331 -8.20 6.36 0.95
C MET A 331 -7.10 7.34 0.58
N LEU A 332 -6.34 7.75 1.60
CA LEU A 332 -5.10 8.48 1.45
C LEU A 332 -4.03 7.72 2.21
N LEU A 333 -2.96 7.32 1.52
CA LEU A 333 -1.76 6.77 2.14
C LEU A 333 -0.71 7.87 2.17
N PHE A 334 -0.22 8.22 3.35
CA PHE A 334 0.83 9.23 3.52
C PHE A 334 2.09 8.55 4.08
N PRO A 335 3.11 8.29 3.23
CA PRO A 335 4.32 7.58 3.66
C PRO A 335 5.09 8.35 4.74
N PHE A 336 5.64 7.63 5.72
CA PHE A 336 6.51 8.22 6.74
C PHE A 336 7.77 8.87 6.16
N SER A 337 8.27 8.39 5.01
CA SER A 337 9.38 9.01 4.29
C SER A 337 9.10 10.46 3.91
N ASP A 338 7.84 10.77 3.62
CA ASP A 338 7.38 12.12 3.31
C ASP A 338 7.17 12.92 4.60
N MET A 339 6.45 12.35 5.58
CA MET A 339 6.21 13.03 6.86
C MET A 339 7.52 13.48 7.54
N PHE A 340 8.57 12.67 7.45
CA PHE A 340 9.87 12.95 8.07
C PHE A 340 10.92 13.50 7.11
N ARG A 341 10.50 13.97 5.92
CA ARG A 341 11.38 14.65 4.95
C ARG A 341 12.66 13.89 4.61
N THR A 342 12.55 12.58 4.43
CA THR A 342 13.71 11.77 4.04
C THR A 342 14.20 12.22 2.67
N ASN A 343 15.49 12.49 2.51
CA ASN A 343 16.06 12.98 1.24
C ASN A 343 16.49 11.85 0.28
N TYR A 344 16.07 10.62 0.56
CA TYR A 344 16.60 9.43 -0.08
C TYR A 344 15.48 8.46 -0.42
N MET A 345 15.56 7.88 -1.62
CA MET A 345 14.71 6.77 -2.02
C MET A 345 15.05 5.52 -1.20
N GLY A 346 14.07 4.76 -0.75
CA GLY A 346 14.38 3.44 -0.20
C GLY A 346 14.55 2.38 -1.28
N ASN A 347 13.85 2.51 -2.41
CA ASN A 347 14.03 1.66 -3.59
C ASN A 347 14.34 2.52 -4.82
N ILE A 348 15.31 2.13 -5.64
CA ILE A 348 15.51 2.66 -7.01
C ILE A 348 15.16 1.54 -7.99
N PRO A 349 14.02 1.61 -8.70
CA PRO A 349 13.61 0.59 -9.67
C PRO A 349 14.68 0.31 -10.72
N GLY A 350 14.81 -0.96 -11.10
CA GLY A 350 15.82 -1.41 -12.07
C GLY A 350 17.25 -1.52 -11.53
N THR A 351 17.49 -1.29 -10.24
CA THR A 351 18.82 -1.46 -9.62
C THR A 351 18.87 -2.72 -8.74
N ARG A 352 19.74 -3.68 -9.09
CA ARG A 352 19.93 -4.93 -8.32
C ARG A 352 20.94 -4.74 -7.17
N GLN A 353 22.04 -4.06 -7.48
CA GLN A 353 23.11 -3.50 -6.65
C GLN A 353 24.23 -3.17 -7.66
N ARG A 354 24.61 -1.90 -7.84
CA ARG A 354 25.71 -1.54 -8.76
C ARG A 354 27.02 -1.39 -7.99
N HIS A 355 28.11 -1.95 -8.53
CA HIS A 355 29.46 -1.62 -8.13
C HIS A 355 29.93 -0.36 -8.89
N ALA A 356 30.30 0.67 -8.13
CA ALA A 356 31.07 1.87 -8.50
C ALA A 356 30.50 2.87 -9.55
N SER A 357 30.59 4.15 -9.19
CA SER A 357 30.30 5.35 -9.98
C SER A 357 31.37 5.63 -11.05
N LYS A 358 31.02 6.32 -12.14
CA LYS A 358 32.00 6.97 -13.03
C LYS A 358 32.67 8.15 -12.31
N SER A 359 33.81 7.90 -11.67
CA SER A 359 35.02 8.73 -11.73
C SER A 359 35.97 8.38 -10.58
N GLU A 360 37.26 8.21 -10.92
CA GLU A 360 38.36 8.18 -9.95
C GLU A 360 38.44 9.47 -9.09
N ASN A 361 37.75 10.55 -9.49
CA ASN A 361 37.73 11.81 -8.75
C ASN A 361 36.83 11.81 -7.51
N VAL A 362 35.89 10.87 -7.39
CA VAL A 362 35.07 10.74 -6.17
C VAL A 362 35.89 10.16 -5.01
N GLN A 363 36.97 9.43 -5.28
CA GLN A 363 37.83 8.85 -4.24
C GLN A 363 38.43 9.93 -3.33
N LYS A 364 38.72 11.14 -3.85
CA LYS A 364 39.32 12.23 -3.08
C LYS A 364 38.38 12.94 -2.11
N VAL A 365 37.05 12.86 -2.29
CA VAL A 365 36.08 13.53 -1.40
C VAL A 365 35.82 12.70 -0.14
N PHE A 366 36.20 11.42 -0.12
CA PHE A 366 35.93 10.49 0.98
C PHE A 366 37.14 10.20 1.90
N GLU A 367 38.32 10.75 1.63
CA GLU A 367 39.53 10.49 2.45
C GLU A 367 39.58 11.26 3.78
N GLN A 368 38.70 12.25 4.02
CA GLN A 368 38.71 13.05 5.25
C GLN A 368 37.48 12.87 6.17
N GLY A 369 36.56 11.96 5.84
CA GLY A 369 35.36 11.69 6.65
C GLY A 369 35.09 10.20 6.77
N GLY A 370 35.54 9.60 7.87
CA GLY A 370 35.40 8.17 8.12
C GLY A 370 33.95 7.66 8.08
N ALA A 371 33.64 6.87 7.04
CA ALA A 371 32.66 5.79 7.04
C ALA A 371 33.00 4.88 5.86
N SER A 372 33.78 3.84 6.11
CA SER A 372 34.19 2.85 5.12
C SER A 372 32.98 2.20 4.41
N ASN A 373 32.88 2.49 3.10
CA ASN A 373 32.25 1.71 2.02
C ASN A 373 30.73 1.51 2.00
N ILE A 374 30.00 2.30 1.20
CA ILE A 374 28.66 1.89 0.70
C ILE A 374 28.48 2.14 -0.81
N PRO A 375 28.41 1.08 -1.65
CA PRO A 375 27.63 1.11 -2.90
C PRO A 375 26.14 1.08 -2.54
N TRP A 376 25.29 1.91 -3.17
CA TRP A 376 23.92 2.11 -2.71
C TRP A 376 23.12 0.80 -2.56
N LYS A 377 22.88 0.36 -1.31
CA LYS A 377 22.01 -0.80 -1.03
C LYS A 377 20.56 -0.39 -1.25
N ASN A 378 19.90 -1.09 -2.15
CA ASN A 378 18.46 -0.98 -2.36
C ASN A 378 17.72 -1.51 -1.12
N TRP A 379 16.51 -1.01 -0.84
CA TRP A 379 15.69 -1.33 0.35
C TRP A 379 16.26 -0.88 1.70
N ARG A 380 16.69 0.38 1.81
CA ARG A 380 17.17 0.95 3.09
C ARG A 380 16.02 1.27 4.05
N PRO A 381 16.27 1.27 5.38
CA PRO A 381 15.35 1.84 6.34
C PRO A 381 15.01 3.29 5.97
N LYS A 382 13.72 3.56 5.75
CA LYS A 382 13.19 4.89 5.44
C LYS A 382 12.90 5.73 6.70
N MET A 383 13.26 5.23 7.87
CA MET A 383 13.07 5.92 9.14
C MET A 383 14.30 5.70 10.02
N HIS A 384 14.75 6.77 10.68
CA HIS A 384 15.83 6.77 11.67
C HIS A 384 15.28 6.95 13.10
N LEU A 385 13.96 7.09 13.25
CA LEU A 385 13.28 7.36 14.51
C LEU A 385 12.65 6.07 15.07
N LYS A 386 12.60 5.96 16.40
CA LYS A 386 11.90 4.85 17.05
C LYS A 386 10.39 5.08 17.02
N VAL A 387 9.61 4.01 16.96
CA VAL A 387 8.14 4.08 16.87
C VAL A 387 7.52 4.86 18.04
N ASN A 388 8.05 4.71 19.25
CA ASN A 388 7.55 5.40 20.46
C ASN A 388 7.85 6.92 20.47
N GLU A 389 8.74 7.39 19.60
CA GLU A 389 9.14 8.81 19.48
C GLU A 389 8.33 9.54 18.39
N ILE A 390 7.69 8.82 17.45
CA ILE A 390 6.94 9.39 16.31
C ILE A 390 5.91 10.42 16.77
N LYS A 391 5.18 10.11 17.84
CA LYS A 391 4.13 10.98 18.37
C LYS A 391 4.65 12.32 18.86
N GLU A 392 5.94 12.48 19.14
CA GLU A 392 6.53 13.74 19.60
C GLU A 392 7.07 14.61 18.48
N VAL A 393 7.17 14.07 17.26
CA VAL A 393 7.68 14.81 16.11
C VAL A 393 6.68 15.88 15.67
N PRO A 394 7.05 17.19 15.66
CA PRO A 394 6.11 18.27 15.35
C PRO A 394 5.45 18.13 13.97
N VAL A 395 6.24 17.80 12.93
CA VAL A 395 5.70 17.63 11.56
C VAL A 395 4.73 16.46 11.47
N PHE A 396 4.93 15.38 12.24
CA PHE A 396 3.98 14.28 12.32
C PHE A 396 2.65 14.74 12.95
N LYS A 397 2.71 15.50 14.06
CA LYS A 397 1.51 16.07 14.72
C LYS A 397 0.74 16.99 13.77
N GLU A 398 1.44 17.87 13.03
CA GLU A 398 0.83 18.81 12.09
C GLU A 398 0.14 18.09 10.92
N ILE A 399 0.86 17.22 10.20
CA ILE A 399 0.29 16.48 9.06
C ILE A 399 -0.89 15.62 9.52
N SER A 400 -0.74 14.88 10.63
CA SER A 400 -1.83 14.05 11.16
C SER A 400 -3.06 14.89 11.53
N THR A 401 -2.86 16.10 12.07
CA THR A 401 -3.96 17.02 12.40
C THR A 401 -4.69 17.49 11.14
N ILE A 402 -3.94 17.87 10.09
CA ILE A 402 -4.51 18.26 8.78
C ILE A 402 -5.35 17.12 8.21
N LEU A 403 -4.78 15.91 8.13
CA LEU A 403 -5.45 14.75 7.53
C LEU A 403 -6.69 14.33 8.32
N ASN A 404 -6.62 14.34 9.66
CA ASN A 404 -7.78 14.07 10.51
C ASN A 404 -8.90 15.11 10.32
N GLY A 405 -8.56 16.36 9.96
CA GLY A 405 -9.52 17.42 9.68
C GLY A 405 -10.44 17.10 8.48
N TYR A 406 -9.91 16.43 7.45
CA TYR A 406 -10.64 16.09 6.21
C TYR A 406 -11.40 14.75 6.27
N ARG A 407 -11.12 13.90 7.26
CA ARG A 407 -11.63 12.51 7.33
C ARG A 407 -12.31 12.23 8.67
N GLN A 408 -13.19 13.15 9.07
CA GLN A 408 -13.87 13.21 10.38
C GLN A 408 -14.70 11.97 10.73
N ALA A 409 -15.23 11.26 9.73
CA ALA A 409 -15.96 10.01 9.94
C ALA A 409 -15.04 8.81 10.26
N GLY A 410 -13.71 8.96 10.18
CA GLY A 410 -12.74 7.89 10.44
C GLY A 410 -12.42 7.70 11.93
N ASN A 411 -12.34 8.79 12.69
CA ASN A 411 -12.05 8.83 14.13
C ASN A 411 -12.96 9.87 14.79
N GLU A 412 -13.83 9.46 15.72
CA GLU A 412 -15.04 10.18 16.18
C GLU A 412 -14.85 11.51 16.97
N ASN A 413 -13.89 12.40 16.64
CA ASN A 413 -13.55 13.53 17.53
C ASN A 413 -13.22 14.90 16.90
N SER A 414 -13.67 15.24 15.69
CA SER A 414 -13.39 16.57 15.11
C SER A 414 -14.62 17.48 15.06
N LYS A 415 -14.50 18.68 15.67
CA LYS A 415 -15.51 19.75 15.71
C LYS A 415 -15.39 20.73 14.54
N ILE A 416 -15.50 20.29 13.28
CA ILE A 416 -15.59 21.23 12.12
C ILE A 416 -16.95 21.05 11.44
N LYS A 417 -17.56 22.16 11.01
CA LYS A 417 -18.99 22.28 10.65
C LYS A 417 -19.38 21.83 9.23
N ASP A 418 -18.48 21.24 8.43
CA ASP A 418 -18.83 20.87 7.04
C ASP A 418 -18.00 19.67 6.51
N PRO A 419 -18.36 18.42 6.83
CA PRO A 419 -17.63 17.26 6.37
C PRO A 419 -18.02 16.93 4.92
N GLN A 420 -17.09 17.08 3.97
CA GLN A 420 -17.19 16.45 2.65
C GLN A 420 -17.00 14.94 2.81
N VAL A 421 -18.03 14.23 3.27
CA VAL A 421 -18.05 12.76 3.22
C VAL A 421 -18.49 12.38 1.80
N PRO A 422 -17.64 11.71 0.99
CA PRO A 422 -18.08 11.22 -0.29
C PRO A 422 -19.24 10.22 -0.08
N ASP A 423 -20.39 10.46 -0.70
CA ASP A 423 -21.47 9.48 -0.75
C ASP A 423 -21.00 8.29 -1.59
N PHE A 424 -20.63 7.19 -0.92
CA PHE A 424 -20.20 5.95 -1.58
C PHE A 424 -21.41 5.19 -2.12
N LYS A 425 -22.03 5.71 -3.18
CA LYS A 425 -23.00 4.93 -3.94
C LYS A 425 -22.25 3.85 -4.69
N ARG A 426 -22.42 2.58 -4.30
CA ARG A 426 -21.89 1.41 -5.03
C ARG A 426 -21.93 1.70 -6.54
N PRO A 427 -20.81 1.59 -7.29
CA PRO A 427 -20.85 1.71 -8.74
C PRO A 427 -21.83 0.66 -9.23
N GLY A 428 -23.02 1.12 -9.62
CA GLY A 428 -24.19 0.27 -9.75
C GLY A 428 -24.81 0.57 -11.09
N ARG A 429 -24.59 -0.36 -12.04
CA ARG A 429 -25.33 -0.53 -13.29
C ARG A 429 -25.70 0.79 -13.98
N THR A 430 -24.87 1.23 -14.92
CA THR A 430 -25.50 1.83 -16.10
C THR A 430 -26.45 0.79 -16.66
N GLU A 431 -27.67 1.18 -17.05
CA GLU A 431 -28.73 0.26 -17.53
C GLU A 431 -28.24 -0.66 -18.67
N ASN A 432 -27.14 -0.29 -19.34
CA ASN A 432 -26.51 -1.01 -20.44
C ASN A 432 -25.48 -2.09 -20.02
N LYS A 433 -25.10 -2.22 -18.75
CA LYS A 433 -24.16 -3.27 -18.30
C LYS A 433 -24.93 -4.51 -17.80
N GLN A 434 -25.38 -5.36 -18.72
CA GLN A 434 -25.81 -6.71 -18.37
C GLN A 434 -24.59 -7.53 -17.93
N ARG A 435 -24.50 -7.84 -16.63
CA ARG A 435 -23.63 -8.91 -16.15
C ARG A 435 -24.09 -10.20 -16.81
N ASP A 436 -23.20 -10.91 -17.50
CA ASP A 436 -23.50 -12.23 -18.06
C ASP A 436 -23.74 -13.20 -16.90
N ALA A 437 -25.01 -13.32 -16.52
CA ALA A 437 -25.46 -14.17 -15.42
C ALA A 437 -25.08 -15.63 -15.66
N LYS A 438 -25.06 -16.08 -16.92
CA LYS A 438 -24.65 -17.42 -17.30
C LYS A 438 -23.18 -17.64 -16.98
N ARG A 439 -22.31 -16.67 -17.30
CA ARG A 439 -20.88 -16.74 -16.98
C ARG A 439 -20.62 -16.72 -15.47
N VAL A 440 -21.31 -15.88 -14.70
CA VAL A 440 -21.19 -15.87 -13.23
C VAL A 440 -21.65 -17.20 -12.62
N VAL A 441 -22.75 -17.76 -13.11
CA VAL A 441 -23.23 -19.09 -12.69
C VAL A 441 -22.26 -20.18 -13.09
N THR A 442 -21.67 -20.14 -14.29
CA THR A 442 -20.65 -21.11 -14.73
C THR A 442 -19.36 -21.01 -13.92
N LEU A 443 -18.92 -19.80 -13.56
CA LEU A 443 -17.78 -19.60 -12.67
C LEU A 443 -18.09 -20.14 -11.28
N TYR A 444 -19.27 -19.82 -10.73
CA TYR A 444 -19.74 -20.35 -9.45
C TYR A 444 -19.81 -21.89 -9.46
N GLN A 445 -20.38 -22.49 -10.51
CA GLN A 445 -20.47 -23.95 -10.66
C GLN A 445 -19.09 -24.59 -10.80
N SER A 446 -18.18 -24.00 -11.58
CA SER A 446 -16.79 -24.45 -11.72
C SER A 446 -16.05 -24.38 -10.39
N LEU A 447 -16.25 -23.31 -9.62
CA LEU A 447 -15.69 -23.16 -8.28
C LEU A 447 -16.31 -24.17 -7.31
N ALA A 448 -17.64 -24.34 -7.30
CA ALA A 448 -18.37 -25.24 -6.42
C ALA A 448 -18.03 -26.73 -6.67
N ASN A 449 -17.74 -27.09 -7.91
CA ASN A 449 -17.32 -28.44 -8.30
C ASN A 449 -15.81 -28.68 -8.13
N SER A 450 -15.02 -27.66 -7.77
CA SER A 450 -13.63 -27.86 -7.43
C SER A 450 -13.51 -28.60 -6.09
N GLY A 451 -12.58 -29.55 -6.00
CA GLY A 451 -12.33 -30.29 -4.74
C GLY A 451 -12.01 -29.36 -3.55
N TYR A 452 -11.56 -28.13 -3.81
CA TYR A 452 -11.38 -27.12 -2.77
C TYR A 452 -12.71 -26.70 -2.10
N PHE A 453 -13.75 -26.40 -2.87
CA PHE A 453 -15.02 -25.92 -2.32
C PHE A 453 -15.77 -27.02 -1.57
N GLN A 454 -15.71 -28.25 -2.10
CA GLN A 454 -16.31 -29.42 -1.46
C GLN A 454 -15.65 -29.74 -0.11
N THR A 455 -14.32 -29.61 -0.01
CA THR A 455 -13.59 -29.93 1.23
C THR A 455 -13.52 -28.75 2.21
N TYR A 456 -13.25 -27.52 1.78
CA TYR A 456 -12.93 -26.42 2.71
C TYR A 456 -14.05 -25.39 2.95
N ALA A 457 -15.04 -25.26 2.05
CA ALA A 457 -16.15 -24.33 2.30
C ALA A 457 -17.22 -24.93 3.22
N TYR A 458 -17.44 -26.26 3.16
CA TYR A 458 -18.32 -26.99 4.08
C TYR A 458 -17.72 -27.06 5.49
N ASP A 459 -16.41 -27.32 5.61
CA ASP A 459 -15.74 -27.48 6.90
C ASP A 459 -15.56 -26.17 7.69
N ILE A 460 -15.33 -25.03 7.03
CA ILE A 460 -15.21 -23.73 7.73
C ILE A 460 -16.55 -23.29 8.32
N ILE A 461 -17.67 -23.59 7.65
CA ILE A 461 -19.01 -23.34 8.17
C ILE A 461 -19.28 -24.31 9.34
N ALA A 462 -18.99 -25.60 9.18
CA ALA A 462 -19.17 -26.59 10.26
C ALA A 462 -18.30 -26.30 11.50
N ALA A 463 -17.06 -25.84 11.33
CA ALA A 463 -16.16 -25.47 12.43
C ALA A 463 -16.62 -24.20 13.16
N LYS A 464 -17.11 -23.20 12.41
CA LYS A 464 -17.63 -21.94 12.97
C LYS A 464 -18.98 -22.11 13.69
N PHE A 465 -19.76 -23.12 13.32
CA PHE A 465 -21.01 -23.47 14.00
C PHE A 465 -20.87 -24.67 14.96
N SER A 466 -19.65 -25.15 15.19
CA SER A 466 -19.38 -26.23 16.14
C SER A 466 -19.69 -25.80 17.58
N GLU A 467 -20.15 -26.76 18.39
CA GLU A 467 -20.48 -26.52 19.80
C GLU A 467 -19.28 -25.96 20.59
N LYS A 468 -18.06 -26.37 20.23
CA LYS A 468 -16.81 -25.87 20.80
C LYS A 468 -16.53 -24.39 20.49
N HIS A 469 -16.90 -23.92 19.29
CA HIS A 469 -16.80 -22.50 18.93
C HIS A 469 -17.89 -21.69 19.62
N ARG A 470 -19.11 -22.23 19.66
CA ARG A 470 -20.25 -21.62 20.35
C ARG A 470 -19.97 -21.39 21.84
N GLN A 471 -19.36 -22.37 22.52
CA GLN A 471 -18.95 -22.25 23.93
C GLN A 471 -17.87 -21.18 24.14
N ARG A 472 -16.89 -21.07 23.23
CA ARG A 472 -15.87 -20.00 23.29
C ARG A 472 -16.46 -18.61 23.08
N ASP A 473 -17.43 -18.46 22.18
CA ASP A 473 -18.10 -17.18 21.95
C ASP A 473 -19.00 -16.78 23.11
N VAL A 474 -19.70 -17.72 23.74
CA VAL A 474 -20.45 -17.49 24.99
C VAL A 474 -19.50 -17.01 26.09
N GLN A 475 -18.36 -17.70 26.27
CA GLN A 475 -17.37 -17.34 27.27
C GLN A 475 -16.77 -15.94 27.04
N LYS A 476 -16.43 -15.60 25.78
CA LYS A 476 -15.98 -14.26 25.38
C LYS A 476 -17.06 -13.19 25.59
N THR A 477 -18.32 -13.52 25.33
CA THR A 477 -19.45 -12.60 25.52
C THR A 477 -19.68 -12.32 27.00
N GLU A 478 -19.55 -13.33 27.87
CA GLU A 478 -19.61 -13.16 29.31
C GLU A 478 -18.42 -12.35 29.85
N GLU A 479 -17.20 -12.62 29.37
CA GLU A 479 -16.02 -11.80 29.69
C GLU A 479 -16.21 -10.35 29.25
N PHE A 480 -16.76 -10.12 28.05
CA PHE A 480 -17.02 -8.79 27.53
C PHE A 480 -18.08 -8.05 28.35
N LYS A 481 -19.19 -8.71 28.72
CA LYS A 481 -20.22 -8.14 29.60
C LYS A 481 -19.65 -7.76 30.96
N LYS A 482 -18.84 -8.64 31.56
CA LYS A 482 -18.18 -8.40 32.84
C LYS A 482 -17.23 -7.20 32.78
N ASN A 483 -16.42 -7.11 31.72
CA ASN A 483 -15.53 -5.98 31.47
C ASN A 483 -16.28 -4.68 31.22
N TYR A 484 -17.42 -4.75 30.52
CA TYR A 484 -18.28 -3.59 30.27
C TYR A 484 -18.94 -3.08 31.56
N GLU A 485 -19.48 -3.97 32.40
CA GLU A 485 -20.07 -3.60 33.68
C GLU A 485 -19.05 -3.01 34.65
N SER A 486 -17.85 -3.59 34.76
CA SER A 486 -16.76 -3.02 35.57
C SER A 486 -16.36 -1.62 35.08
N ARG A 487 -16.29 -1.39 33.76
CA ARG A 487 -16.03 -0.05 33.21
C ARG A 487 -17.18 0.92 33.50
N ARG A 488 -18.42 0.47 33.41
CA ARG A 488 -19.60 1.31 33.72
C ARG A 488 -19.63 1.73 35.19
N GLN A 489 -19.34 0.80 36.11
CA GLN A 489 -19.24 1.07 37.54
C GLN A 489 -18.10 2.07 37.84
N ALA A 490 -16.92 1.88 37.24
CA ALA A 490 -15.80 2.81 37.39
C ALA A 490 -16.13 4.23 36.89
N ILE A 491 -16.96 4.35 35.84
CA ILE A 491 -17.45 5.64 35.32
C ILE A 491 -18.49 6.26 36.27
N GLU A 492 -19.43 5.49 36.81
CA GLU A 492 -20.42 5.96 37.79
C GLU A 492 -19.74 6.41 39.09
N GLU A 493 -18.70 5.70 39.54
CA GLU A 493 -17.92 6.05 40.72
C GLU A 493 -17.10 7.34 40.51
N LYS A 494 -16.47 7.50 39.32
CA LYS A 494 -15.86 8.78 38.93
C LYS A 494 -16.87 9.92 38.88
N LYS A 495 -18.11 9.68 38.41
CA LYS A 495 -19.18 10.70 38.41
C LYS A 495 -19.58 11.10 39.84
N ARG A 496 -19.69 10.14 40.77
CA ARG A 496 -19.96 10.43 42.19
C ARG A 496 -18.82 11.22 42.84
N GLN A 497 -17.56 10.85 42.58
CA GLN A 497 -16.39 11.60 43.05
C GLN A 497 -16.38 13.02 42.48
N TYR A 498 -16.74 13.22 41.20
CA TYR A 498 -16.88 14.54 40.61
C TYR A 498 -18.03 15.37 41.22
N GLN A 499 -19.15 14.74 41.59
CA GLN A 499 -20.26 15.42 42.25
C GLN A 499 -19.91 15.82 43.70
N GLN A 500 -19.19 14.96 44.43
CA GLN A 500 -18.69 15.27 45.78
C GLN A 500 -17.62 16.36 45.76
N ASN A 501 -16.67 16.31 44.81
CA ASN A 501 -15.64 17.35 44.65
C ASN A 501 -16.20 18.65 44.06
N GLY A 502 -17.23 18.57 43.21
CA GLY A 502 -17.95 19.71 42.66
C GLY A 502 -18.86 20.41 43.68
N ALA A 503 -19.38 19.68 44.69
CA ALA A 503 -20.06 20.26 45.85
C ALA A 503 -19.10 20.99 46.79
N ALA A 504 -17.84 20.54 46.90
CA ALA A 504 -16.80 21.21 47.69
C ALA A 504 -16.22 22.48 47.04
N SER A 505 -16.44 22.70 45.73
CA SER A 505 -15.89 23.83 44.96
C SER A 505 -16.92 24.89 44.55
N LYS A 506 -18.19 24.78 44.98
CA LYS A 506 -19.23 25.80 44.76
C LYS A 506 -19.83 26.32 46.06
N VAL A 507 -19.02 27.01 46.86
CA VAL A 507 -19.50 28.14 47.67
C VAL A 507 -19.08 29.41 46.94
N LEU A 508 -19.75 29.69 45.82
CA LEU A 508 -19.74 31.00 45.18
C LEU A 508 -21.08 31.64 45.50
N ASN A 509 -21.00 32.74 46.25
CA ASN A 509 -22.05 33.36 47.04
C ASN A 509 -23.10 34.04 46.15
N VAL A 510 -24.14 33.30 45.75
CA VAL A 510 -25.27 33.79 44.93
C VAL A 510 -26.16 34.80 45.68
N GLN A 511 -26.05 34.90 47.01
CA GLN A 511 -26.85 35.86 47.80
C GLN A 511 -26.37 37.31 47.71
N LYS A 512 -25.19 37.62 47.14
CA LYS A 512 -24.70 39.01 47.03
C LYS A 512 -25.04 39.73 45.73
N LEU A 513 -25.66 39.04 44.75
CA LEU A 513 -26.01 39.62 43.44
C LEU A 513 -27.49 39.97 43.27
N GLN A 514 -28.34 39.72 44.28
CA GLN A 514 -29.78 40.02 44.21
C GLN A 514 -30.27 41.16 45.12
N SER A 515 -29.41 41.79 45.95
CA SER A 515 -29.85 42.88 46.85
C SER A 515 -29.67 44.30 46.28
N ASN A 516 -29.10 44.50 45.08
CA ASN A 516 -28.94 45.84 44.47
C ASN A 516 -29.95 46.14 43.34
N ARG A 517 -31.13 45.51 43.38
CA ARG A 517 -32.26 45.87 42.49
C ARG A 517 -33.56 46.24 43.21
N SER A 518 -33.48 46.59 44.50
CA SER A 518 -34.59 47.28 45.17
C SER A 518 -34.08 48.23 46.25
N ARG A 519 -33.49 49.34 45.81
CA ARG A 519 -33.57 50.69 46.40
C ARG A 519 -32.98 51.71 45.45
#